data_AF-A0A658NMH7-F1
#
_entry.id   AF-A0A658NMH7-F1
#
_cell.length_a   1.000
_cell.length_b   1.000
_cell.length_c   1.000
_cell.angle_alpha   90.00
_cell.angle_beta   90.00
_cell.angle_gamma   90.00
#
_symmetry.space_group_name_H-M   'P 1'
#
loop_
_entity.id
_entity.type
_entity.pdbx_description
1 polymer ?
#
loop_
_entity_poly.entity_id
_entity_poly.type
_entity_poly.pdbx_seq_one_letter_code
_entity_poly.pdbx_strand_id
1 'polypeptide(L)'
;ERGELRNVQTINASGEKRFLPGGPKSRLWHWCGTPEGAPVLAVCEGYATAASVHQATGRPAAVAFDAGNLANVAKTLRRLH
;
A
#
# COMPACT_ATOMS: atom_id res chain seq x y z
N GLU A 1 -8.39 7.77 2.03
CA GLU A 1 -9.71 7.54 1.40
C GLU A 1 -9.94 8.38 0.14
N ARG A 2 -9.42 9.61 0.01
CA ARG A 2 -9.60 10.45 -1.22
C ARG A 2 -8.34 10.63 -2.09
N GLY A 3 -7.41 9.67 -2.09
CA GLY A 3 -6.15 9.82 -2.84
C GLY A 3 -5.19 10.89 -2.30
N GLU A 4 -5.47 11.48 -1.14
CA GLU A 4 -4.61 12.45 -0.48
C GLU A 4 -3.28 11.81 -0.06
N LEU A 5 -2.16 12.49 -0.31
CA LEU A 5 -0.86 12.10 0.21
C LEU A 5 -0.83 12.38 1.73
N ARG A 6 -0.64 11.32 2.53
CA ARG A 6 -0.65 11.42 4.01
C ARG A 6 0.70 11.12 4.64
N ASN A 7 1.58 10.41 3.92
CA ASN A 7 2.94 10.11 4.31
C ASN A 7 3.74 9.65 3.07
N VAL A 8 5.06 9.66 3.16
CA VAL A 8 5.99 9.22 2.12
C VAL A 8 7.03 8.30 2.76
N GLN A 9 7.37 7.20 2.09
CA GLN A 9 8.56 6.42 2.39
C GLN A 9 9.64 6.75 1.35
N THR A 10 10.79 7.22 1.80
CA THR A 10 11.96 7.48 0.95
C THR A 10 12.99 6.38 1.11
N ILE A 11 13.81 6.19 0.08
CA ILE A 11 14.96 5.28 0.08
C ILE A 11 16.19 6.14 -0.18
N ASN A 12 17.18 6.11 0.70
CA ASN A 12 18.43 6.84 0.48
C ASN A 12 19.44 6.01 -0.35
N ALA A 13 20.61 6.59 -0.64
CA ALA A 13 21.65 5.93 -1.44
C ALA A 13 22.21 4.65 -0.80
N SER A 14 22.09 4.46 0.52
CA SER A 14 22.48 3.21 1.20
C SER A 14 21.36 2.17 1.27
N GLY A 15 20.20 2.44 0.68
CA GLY A 15 19.03 1.55 0.68
C GLY A 15 18.19 1.63 1.95
N GLU A 16 18.49 2.56 2.86
CA GLU A 16 17.69 2.75 4.07
C GLU A 16 16.34 3.37 3.74
N LYS A 17 15.28 2.73 4.24
CA LYS A 17 13.90 3.15 4.06
C LYS A 17 13.44 3.94 5.28
N ARG A 18 13.00 5.18 5.07
CA ARG A 18 12.45 6.01 6.15
C ARG A 18 11.11 6.61 5.75
N PHE A 19 10.19 6.67 6.71
CA PHE A 19 8.97 7.46 6.56
C PHE A 19 9.23 8.92 6.93
N LEU A 20 8.40 9.82 6.43
CA LEU A 20 8.40 11.21 6.90
C LEU A 20 8.12 11.23 8.42
N PRO A 21 9.01 11.82 9.24
CA PRO A 21 8.81 11.90 10.68
C PRO A 21 7.51 12.61 11.04
N GLY A 22 6.80 12.10 12.06
CA GLY A 22 5.52 12.68 12.52
C GLY A 22 4.31 12.38 11.60
N GLY A 23 4.51 11.77 10.44
CA GLY A 23 3.42 11.38 9.56
C GLY A 23 2.66 10.15 10.08
N PRO A 24 1.32 10.07 9.88
CA PRO A 24 0.56 8.86 10.22
C PRO A 24 1.08 7.66 9.40
N LYS A 25 1.08 6.47 9.99
CA LYS A 25 1.44 5.21 9.29
C LYS A 25 0.29 4.21 9.26
N SER A 26 -0.40 4.04 10.38
CA SER A 26 -1.44 3.02 10.54
C SER A 26 -2.62 3.28 9.61
N ARG A 27 -3.15 2.20 9.01
CA ARG A 27 -4.29 2.20 8.09
C ARG A 27 -4.09 3.03 6.82
N LEU A 28 -2.86 3.42 6.49
CA LEU A 28 -2.54 4.01 5.19
C LEU A 28 -2.09 2.93 4.22
N TRP A 29 -2.33 3.16 2.93
CA TRP A 29 -1.86 2.33 1.85
C TRP A 29 -1.66 3.16 0.57
N HIS A 30 -0.97 2.58 -0.40
CA HIS A 30 -0.89 3.08 -1.77
C HIS A 30 -1.42 2.02 -2.73
N TRP A 31 -2.00 2.43 -3.86
CA TRP A 31 -2.52 1.50 -4.87
C TRP A 31 -1.56 1.37 -6.06
N CYS A 32 -1.29 0.13 -6.46
CA CYS A 32 -0.92 -0.19 -7.84
C CYS A 32 -2.20 -0.65 -8.57
N GLY A 33 -2.61 0.08 -9.60
CA GLY A 33 -3.87 -0.14 -10.31
C GLY A 33 -5.09 0.51 -9.64
N THR A 34 -6.29 0.16 -10.13
CA THR A 34 -7.57 0.81 -9.82
C THR A 34 -8.50 -0.18 -9.11
N PRO A 35 -8.83 0.00 -7.81
CA PRO A 35 -9.62 -0.96 -7.04
C PRO A 35 -11.12 -0.99 -7.40
N GLU A 36 -11.64 0.03 -8.07
CA GLU A 36 -13.06 0.19 -8.36
C GLU A 36 -13.60 -0.97 -9.22
N GLY A 37 -14.59 -1.70 -8.68
CA GLY A 37 -15.22 -2.84 -9.35
C GLY A 37 -14.34 -4.09 -9.47
N ALA A 38 -13.14 -4.10 -8.88
CA ALA A 38 -12.24 -5.23 -8.97
C ALA A 38 -12.75 -6.40 -8.11
N PRO A 39 -12.85 -7.63 -8.66
CA PRO A 39 -13.35 -8.80 -7.90
C PRO A 39 -12.33 -9.31 -6.87
N VAL A 40 -11.06 -8.93 -7.01
CA VAL A 40 -9.97 -9.36 -6.14
C VAL A 40 -9.04 -8.18 -5.91
N LEU A 41 -8.71 -7.92 -4.64
CA LEU A 41 -7.71 -6.94 -4.21
C LEU A 41 -6.55 -7.69 -3.55
N ALA A 42 -5.33 -7.47 -4.03
CA ALA A 42 -4.13 -7.96 -3.36
C ALA A 42 -3.68 -6.98 -2.27
N VAL A 43 -3.11 -7.48 -1.19
CA VAL A 43 -2.47 -6.67 -0.14
C VAL A 43 -1.04 -7.16 0.04
N CYS A 44 -0.09 -6.27 -0.13
CA CYS A 44 1.35 -6.56 -0.09
C CYS A 44 2.05 -5.60 0.87
N GLU A 45 3.16 -6.04 1.45
CA GLU A 45 3.92 -5.21 2.39
C GLU A 45 4.65 -4.08 1.66
N GLY A 46 5.57 -4.43 0.76
CA GLY A 46 6.44 -3.47 0.07
C GLY A 46 5.93 -3.06 -1.30
N TYR A 47 6.33 -1.86 -1.74
CA TYR A 47 5.94 -1.31 -3.03
C TYR A 47 6.37 -2.21 -4.20
N ALA A 48 7.62 -2.66 -4.21
CA ALA A 48 8.13 -3.53 -5.28
C ALA A 48 7.30 -4.81 -5.42
N THR A 49 6.96 -5.46 -4.30
CA THR A 49 6.11 -6.66 -4.29
C THR A 49 4.72 -6.37 -4.87
N ALA A 50 4.07 -5.29 -4.42
CA ALA A 50 2.74 -4.92 -4.92
C ALA A 50 2.76 -4.62 -6.42
N ALA A 51 3.77 -3.88 -6.88
CA ALA A 51 3.96 -3.55 -8.29
C ALA A 51 4.16 -4.83 -9.12
N SER A 52 5.00 -5.77 -8.66
CA SER A 52 5.19 -7.05 -9.34
C SER A 52 3.91 -7.90 -9.38
N VAL A 53 3.13 -7.94 -8.29
CA VAL A 53 1.84 -8.63 -8.26
C VAL A 53 0.86 -7.99 -9.25
N HIS A 54 0.79 -6.67 -9.29
CA HIS A 54 -0.05 -5.94 -10.24
C HIS A 54 0.37 -6.22 -11.69
N GLN A 55 1.65 -6.12 -12.01
CA GLN A 55 2.20 -6.40 -13.34
C GLN A 55 1.94 -7.84 -13.78
N ALA A 56 2.08 -8.82 -12.88
CA ALA A 56 1.90 -10.23 -13.21
C ALA A 56 0.43 -10.65 -13.34
N THR A 57 -0.50 -9.96 -12.69
CA THR A 57 -1.90 -10.43 -12.57
C THR A 57 -2.94 -9.48 -13.15
N GLY A 58 -2.58 -8.22 -13.42
CA GLY A 58 -3.51 -7.14 -13.75
C GLY A 58 -4.43 -6.73 -12.59
N ARG A 59 -4.34 -7.37 -11.43
CA ARG A 59 -5.21 -7.09 -10.27
C ARG A 59 -4.70 -5.87 -9.49
N PRO A 60 -5.59 -5.06 -8.89
CA PRO A 60 -5.16 -3.98 -8.00
C PRO A 60 -4.46 -4.54 -6.76
N ALA A 61 -3.36 -3.89 -6.37
CA ALA A 61 -2.57 -4.28 -5.22
C ALA A 61 -2.33 -3.09 -4.28
N ALA A 62 -2.72 -3.24 -3.01
CA ALA A 62 -2.46 -2.27 -1.96
C ALA A 62 -1.08 -2.49 -1.34
N VAL A 63 -0.30 -1.43 -1.22
CA VAL A 63 0.97 -1.39 -0.49
C VAL A 63 0.72 -0.97 0.95
N ALA A 64 0.99 -1.83 1.93
CA ALA A 64 0.84 -1.51 3.35
C ALA A 64 2.05 -0.77 3.96
N PHE A 65 3.21 -0.80 3.28
CA PHE A 65 4.51 -0.23 3.65
C PHE A 65 5.12 -0.72 4.99
N ASP A 66 4.45 -1.64 5.68
CA ASP A 66 4.85 -2.12 7.00
C ASP A 66 4.12 -3.43 7.31
N ALA A 67 4.85 -4.46 7.76
CA ALA A 67 4.25 -5.77 8.09
C ALA A 67 3.18 -5.68 9.18
N GLY A 68 3.38 -4.81 10.19
CA GLY A 68 2.41 -4.54 11.24
C GLY A 68 1.17 -3.79 10.75
N ASN A 69 1.22 -3.19 9.56
CA ASN A 69 0.10 -2.49 8.95
C ASN A 69 -0.74 -3.38 8.01
N LEU A 70 -0.25 -4.55 7.59
CA LEU A 70 -0.97 -5.46 6.68
C LEU A 70 -2.39 -5.78 7.14
N ALA A 71 -2.54 -6.23 8.39
CA ALA A 71 -3.85 -6.58 8.94
C ALA A 71 -4.77 -5.36 9.08
N ASN A 72 -4.21 -4.19 9.38
CA ASN A 72 -4.97 -2.95 9.50
C ASN A 72 -5.50 -2.48 8.14
N VAL A 73 -4.67 -2.55 7.11
CA VAL A 73 -5.04 -2.22 5.73
C VAL A 73 -6.07 -3.21 5.21
N ALA A 74 -5.84 -4.52 5.35
CA ALA A 74 -6.79 -5.54 4.88
C ALA A 74 -8.19 -5.38 5.51
N LYS A 75 -8.27 -5.13 6.82
CA LYS A 75 -9.54 -4.86 7.50
C LYS A 75 -10.22 -3.58 7.01
N THR A 76 -9.45 -2.52 6.73
CA THR A 76 -10.00 -1.27 6.19
C THR A 76 -10.55 -1.49 4.79
N LEU A 77 -9.78 -2.13 3.89
CA LEU A 77 -10.19 -2.38 2.50
C LEU A 77 -11.43 -3.27 2.41
N ARG A 78 -11.53 -4.31 3.25
CA ARG A 78 -12.72 -5.18 3.34
C ARG A 78 -14.01 -4.43 3.67
N ARG A 79 -13.94 -3.26 4.33
CA ARG A 79 -15.12 -2.44 4.63
C ARG A 79 -15.44 -1.44 3.52
N LEU A 80 -14.46 -1.11 2.69
CA LEU A 80 -14.59 -0.11 1.62
C LEU A 80 -15.02 -0.73 0.29
N HIS A 81 -14.67 -2.00 0.05
CA HIS A 81 -14.93 -2.77 -1.17
C HIS A 81 -15.51 -4.14 -0.82
#